data_AF-A0A0F9HLH7-F1
#
_entry.id   AF-A0A0F9HLH7-F1
#
_cell.length_a   1.000
_cell.length_b   1.000
_cell.length_c   1.000
_cell.angle_alpha   90.00
_cell.angle_beta   90.00
_cell.angle_gamma   90.00
#
_symmetry.space_group_name_H-M   'P 1'
#
loop_
_entity.id
_entity.type
_entity.pdbx_description
1 polymer ?
#
loop_
_entity_poly.entity_id
_entity_poly.type
_entity_poly.pdbx_seq_one_letter_code
_entity_poly.pdbx_strand_id
1 'polypeptide(L)'
;MEKDPKNIIRDVVENSKKINSKVFTLTRCILLTLMWFNKDGLQFRELKNILNISDGKLKSNLDFLQDIGFIKKIPIRLDQKDMHIYMIEDSGKNELKKIIRWVENIKEVEGMYNE
;
A
#
# COMPACT_ATOMS: atom_id res chain seq x y z
N MET A 1 -31.48 5.95 -0.41
CA MET A 1 -31.80 4.56 -0.04
C MET A 1 -30.70 4.08 0.86
N GLU A 2 -31.00 3.88 2.14
CA GLU A 2 -30.11 3.23 3.08
C GLU A 2 -29.80 1.81 2.58
N LYS A 3 -28.52 1.42 2.55
CA LYS A 3 -28.14 0.05 2.19
C LYS A 3 -28.49 -0.88 3.35
N ASP A 4 -29.13 -2.00 3.06
CA ASP A 4 -29.39 -3.05 4.07
C ASP A 4 -28.07 -3.48 4.75
N PRO A 5 -27.98 -3.42 6.10
CA PRO A 5 -26.86 -3.92 6.90
C PRO A 5 -26.26 -5.27 6.43
N LYS A 6 -27.12 -6.21 6.02
CA LYS A 6 -26.69 -7.54 5.55
C LYS A 6 -25.94 -7.47 4.22
N ASN A 7 -26.32 -6.54 3.35
CA ASN A 7 -25.63 -6.31 2.08
C ASN A 7 -24.24 -5.69 2.31
N ILE A 8 -24.10 -4.77 3.27
CA ILE A 8 -22.82 -4.13 3.60
C ILE A 8 -21.81 -5.16 4.13
N ILE A 9 -22.22 -5.98 5.11
CA ILE A 9 -21.33 -7.03 5.66
C ILE A 9 -20.93 -8.05 4.60
N ARG A 10 -21.88 -8.46 3.73
CA ARG A 10 -21.57 -9.34 2.60
C ARG A 10 -20.54 -8.69 1.67
N ASP A 11 -20.69 -7.41 1.36
CA ASP A 11 -19.78 -6.69 0.46
C ASP A 11 -18.37 -6.53 1.07
N VAL A 12 -18.24 -6.35 2.39
CA VAL A 12 -16.94 -6.39 3.09
C VAL A 12 -16.26 -7.75 2.90
N VAL A 13 -17.00 -8.85 3.09
CA VAL A 13 -16.45 -10.21 2.93
C VAL A 13 -16.08 -10.49 1.48
N GLU A 14 -16.97 -10.24 0.52
CA GLU A 14 -16.73 -10.55 -0.89
C GLU A 14 -15.64 -9.68 -1.53
N ASN A 15 -15.56 -8.40 -1.15
CA ASN A 15 -14.51 -7.53 -1.68
C ASN A 15 -13.14 -7.81 -1.05
N SER A 16 -13.06 -8.38 0.17
CA SER A 16 -11.78 -8.80 0.75
C SER A 16 -11.09 -9.88 -0.09
N LYS A 17 -11.86 -10.78 -0.73
CA LYS A 17 -11.34 -11.86 -1.59
C LYS A 17 -10.66 -11.35 -2.87
N LYS A 18 -10.91 -10.10 -3.24
CA LYS A 18 -10.31 -9.45 -4.43
C LYS A 18 -8.93 -8.87 -4.13
N ILE A 19 -8.55 -8.79 -2.85
CA ILE A 19 -7.28 -8.26 -2.38
C ILE A 19 -6.25 -9.39 -2.33
N ASN A 20 -5.04 -9.09 -2.77
CA ASN A 20 -3.87 -9.91 -2.49
C ASN A 20 -3.49 -9.77 -1.01
N SER A 21 -3.94 -10.71 -0.18
CA SER A 21 -3.68 -10.72 1.27
C SER A 21 -2.20 -10.68 1.62
N LYS A 22 -1.30 -11.13 0.73
CA LYS A 22 0.14 -11.03 0.94
C LYS A 22 0.63 -9.58 0.90
N VAL A 23 -0.09 -8.68 0.24
CA VAL A 23 0.22 -7.23 0.22
C VAL A 23 -0.33 -6.55 1.46
N PHE A 24 -1.34 -7.13 2.10
CA PHE A 24 -2.10 -6.55 3.19
C PHE A 24 -1.38 -6.62 4.54
N THR A 25 -0.26 -5.90 4.63
CA THR A 25 0.33 -5.50 5.91
C THR A 25 0.31 -3.98 5.99
N LEU A 26 0.13 -3.42 7.18
CA LEU A 26 0.11 -1.97 7.37
C LEU A 26 1.35 -1.30 6.76
N THR A 27 2.54 -1.88 6.96
CA THR A 27 3.79 -1.35 6.41
C THR A 27 3.79 -1.31 4.87
N ARG A 28 3.34 -2.38 4.20
CA ARG A 28 3.29 -2.44 2.73
C ARG A 28 2.26 -1.46 2.17
N CYS A 29 1.10 -1.32 2.81
CA CYS A 29 0.10 -0.33 2.43
C CYS A 29 0.67 1.08 2.51
N ILE A 30 1.34 1.44 3.62
CA ILE A 30 1.96 2.76 3.77
C ILE A 30 3.06 2.98 2.71
N LEU A 31 3.92 1.99 2.46
CA LEU A 31 4.95 2.07 1.43
C LEU A 31 4.37 2.38 0.04
N LEU A 32 3.33 1.65 -0.37
CA LEU A 32 2.66 1.89 -1.65
C LEU A 32 2.00 3.27 -1.69
N THR A 33 1.37 3.72 -0.59
CA THR A 33 0.76 5.05 -0.51
C THR A 33 1.81 6.16 -0.64
N LEU A 34 2.94 6.05 0.07
CA LEU A 34 4.04 7.02 0.00
C LEU A 34 4.62 7.11 -1.42
N MET A 35 4.84 5.97 -2.09
CA MET A 35 5.36 5.92 -3.45
C MET A 35 4.35 6.35 -4.51
N TRP A 36 3.05 6.18 -4.26
CA TRP A 36 2.02 6.77 -5.13
C TRP A 36 1.99 8.29 -4.99
N PHE A 37 2.10 8.81 -3.76
CA PHE A 37 2.16 10.25 -3.53
C PHE A 37 3.42 10.90 -4.13
N ASN A 38 4.60 10.29 -3.93
CA ASN A 38 5.85 10.82 -4.43
C ASN A 38 6.23 10.22 -5.80
N LYS A 39 5.93 10.97 -6.87
CA LYS A 39 6.13 10.54 -8.27
C LYS A 39 7.60 10.45 -8.68
N ASP A 40 8.51 11.11 -7.97
CA ASP A 40 9.94 11.12 -8.29
C ASP A 40 10.69 9.94 -7.64
N GLY A 41 9.97 9.12 -6.86
CA GLY A 41 10.52 8.00 -6.12
C GLY A 41 11.08 8.41 -4.76
N LEU A 42 11.26 7.41 -3.90
CA LEU A 42 11.73 7.60 -2.53
C LEU A 42 12.99 6.77 -2.28
N GLN A 43 13.96 7.35 -1.59
CA GLN A 43 15.17 6.65 -1.17
C GLN A 43 14.89 5.76 0.04
N PHE A 44 15.71 4.71 0.20
CA PHE A 44 15.64 3.83 1.36
C PHE A 44 15.69 4.59 2.70
N ARG A 45 16.56 5.60 2.80
CA ARG A 45 16.74 6.39 4.03
C ARG A 45 15.51 7.25 4.34
N GLU A 46 14.87 7.83 3.33
CA GLU A 46 13.64 8.60 3.50
C GLU A 46 12.50 7.71 4.00
N LEU A 47 12.31 6.55 3.36
CA LEU A 47 11.31 5.56 3.77
C LEU A 47 11.54 5.08 5.21
N LYS A 48 12.80 4.81 5.58
CA LYS A 48 13.19 4.41 6.94
C LYS A 48 12.80 5.48 7.96
N ASN A 49 13.14 6.73 7.68
CA ASN A 49 12.89 7.85 8.58
C ASN A 49 11.39 8.09 8.78
N ILE A 50 10.60 8.03 7.70
CA ILE A 50 9.13 8.21 7.76
C ILE A 50 8.47 7.07 8.53
N LEU A 51 8.88 5.82 8.28
CA LEU A 51 8.24 4.64 8.86
C LEU A 51 8.75 4.30 10.27
N ASN A 52 9.91 4.81 10.67
CA ASN A 52 10.57 4.50 11.94
C ASN A 52 10.69 2.97 12.21
N ILE A 53 11.20 2.23 11.22
CA ILE A 53 11.40 0.78 11.29
C ILE A 53 12.87 0.38 11.07
N SER A 54 13.22 -0.86 11.45
CA SER A 54 14.57 -1.40 11.23
C SER A 54 14.88 -1.62 9.75
N ASP A 55 16.17 -1.61 9.40
CA ASP A 55 16.63 -1.82 8.03
C ASP A 55 16.21 -3.18 7.48
N GLY A 56 16.30 -4.23 8.30
CA GLY A 56 15.85 -5.57 7.92
C GLY A 56 14.35 -5.62 7.60
N LYS A 57 13.51 -4.94 8.41
CA LYS A 57 12.06 -4.89 8.19
C LYS A 57 11.73 -4.08 6.94
N LEU A 58 12.38 -2.94 6.71
CA LEU A 58 12.17 -2.15 5.50
C LEU A 58 12.60 -2.93 4.26
N LYS A 59 13.82 -3.48 4.26
CA LYS A 59 14.38 -4.26 3.16
C LYS A 59 13.47 -5.43 2.80
N SER A 60 13.06 -6.24 3.78
CA SER A 60 12.17 -7.38 3.53
C SER A 60 10.83 -6.98 2.89
N ASN A 61 10.26 -5.83 3.27
CA ASN A 61 9.03 -5.34 2.66
C ASN A 61 9.24 -4.81 1.23
N LEU A 62 10.34 -4.09 0.99
CA LEU A 62 10.69 -3.59 -0.35
C LEU A 62 11.00 -4.74 -1.30
N ASP A 63 11.81 -5.71 -0.87
CA ASP A 63 12.13 -6.91 -1.65
C ASP A 63 10.84 -7.65 -2.02
N PHE A 64 9.96 -7.90 -1.05
CA PHE A 64 8.67 -8.55 -1.31
C PHE A 64 7.81 -7.80 -2.33
N LEU A 65 7.67 -6.48 -2.19
CA LEU A 65 6.88 -5.65 -3.11
C LEU A 65 7.49 -5.62 -4.51
N GLN A 66 8.82 -5.67 -4.60
CA GLN A 66 9.54 -5.74 -5.88
C GLN A 66 9.34 -7.11 -6.53
N ASP A 67 9.45 -8.20 -5.78
CA ASP A 67 9.32 -9.57 -6.28
C ASP A 67 7.94 -9.84 -6.88
N ILE A 68 6.88 -9.26 -6.30
CA ILE A 68 5.51 -9.35 -6.85
C ILE A 68 5.22 -8.29 -7.92
N GLY A 69 6.22 -7.50 -8.31
CA GLY A 69 6.14 -6.52 -9.39
C GLY A 69 5.32 -5.28 -9.07
N PHE A 70 5.14 -4.92 -7.81
CA PHE A 70 4.34 -3.76 -7.39
C PHE A 70 5.12 -2.46 -7.30
N ILE A 71 6.43 -2.58 -7.14
CA ILE A 71 7.35 -1.45 -7.15
C ILE A 71 8.54 -1.81 -8.03
N LYS A 72 9.25 -0.79 -8.52
CA LYS A 72 10.58 -0.93 -9.10
C LYS A 72 11.62 -0.21 -8.27
N LYS A 73 12.83 -0.75 -8.29
CA LYS A 73 14.03 -0.15 -7.73
C LYS A 73 14.88 0.39 -8.88
N ILE A 74 15.13 1.70 -8.88
CA ILE A 74 15.87 2.38 -9.95
C ILE A 74 17.21 2.86 -9.40
N PRO A 75 18.34 2.48 -10.01
CA PRO A 75 19.62 3.08 -9.69
C PRO A 75 19.65 4.53 -10.17
N ILE A 76 20.08 5.45 -9.31
CA ILE A 76 20.26 6.85 -9.63
C ILE A 76 21.63 7.32 -9.11
N ARG A 77 22.12 8.42 -9.67
CA ARG A 77 23.34 9.08 -9.19
C ARG A 77 23.01 10.48 -8.72
N LEU A 78 23.33 10.77 -7.47
CA LEU A 78 23.05 12.07 -6.83
C LEU A 78 24.31 12.50 -6.07
N ASP A 79 24.80 13.71 -6.33
CA ASP A 79 26.04 14.24 -5.75
C ASP A 79 27.24 13.27 -5.85
N GLN A 80 27.42 12.68 -7.03
CA GLN A 80 28.44 11.67 -7.34
C GLN A 80 28.31 10.33 -6.58
N LYS A 81 27.27 10.14 -5.77
CA LYS A 81 26.98 8.88 -5.06
C LYS A 81 25.95 8.06 -5.81
N ASP A 82 26.25 6.78 -5.98
CA ASP A 82 25.29 5.81 -6.50
C ASP A 82 24.31 5.41 -5.39
N MET A 83 23.03 5.54 -5.68
CA MET A 83 21.95 5.19 -4.77
C MET A 83 20.76 4.62 -5.54
N HIS A 84 19.69 4.30 -4.82
CA HIS A 84 18.47 3.77 -5.43
C HIS A 84 17.25 4.50 -4.90
N ILE A 85 16.29 4.71 -5.79
CA ILE A 85 14.92 5.12 -5.46
C ILE A 85 13.95 3.97 -5.72
N TYR A 86 12.85 3.98 -4.99
CA TYR A 86 11.74 3.04 -5.14
C TYR A 86 10.53 3.79 -5.67
N MET A 87 9.90 3.24 -6.70
CA MET A 87 8.72 3.81 -7.35
C MET A 87 7.63 2.77 -7.46
N ILE A 88 6.37 3.18 -7.29
CA ILE A 88 5.22 2.29 -7.47
C ILE A 88 4.96 2.02 -8.95
N GLU A 89 4.68 0.76 -9.28
CA GLU A 89 4.23 0.32 -10.60
C GLU A 89 2.70 0.36 -10.70
N ASP A 90 2.16 0.31 -11.92
CA ASP A 90 0.71 0.36 -12.13
C ASP A 90 -0.04 -0.82 -11.49
N SER A 91 0.60 -1.99 -11.43
CA SER A 91 0.14 -3.16 -10.66
C SER A 91 -0.05 -2.83 -9.16
N GLY A 92 0.93 -2.15 -8.55
CA GLY A 92 0.87 -1.71 -7.16
C GLY A 92 -0.23 -0.68 -6.92
N LYS A 93 -0.40 0.28 -7.84
CA LYS A 93 -1.51 1.26 -7.77
C LYS A 93 -2.87 0.57 -7.86
N ASN A 94 -3.01 -0.38 -8.77
CA ASN A 94 -4.25 -1.12 -8.98
C ASN A 94 -4.61 -1.94 -7.73
N GLU A 95 -3.63 -2.57 -7.10
CA GLU A 95 -3.87 -3.30 -5.86
C GLU A 95 -4.24 -2.35 -4.70
N LEU A 96 -3.51 -1.23 -4.55
CA LEU A 96 -3.82 -0.25 -3.52
C LEU A 96 -5.24 0.32 -3.68
N LYS A 97 -5.72 0.53 -4.92
CA LYS A 97 -7.12 0.92 -5.18
C LYS A 97 -8.13 -0.12 -4.68
N LYS A 98 -7.84 -1.43 -4.80
CA LYS A 98 -8.72 -2.49 -4.26
C LYS A 98 -8.77 -2.44 -2.74
N ILE A 99 -7.61 -2.21 -2.10
CA ILE A 99 -7.51 -2.07 -0.65
C ILE A 99 -8.32 -0.85 -0.18
N ILE A 100 -8.16 0.31 -0.84
CA ILE A 100 -8.90 1.53 -0.51
C ILE A 100 -10.41 1.29 -0.61
N ARG A 101 -10.89 0.69 -1.70
CA ARG A 101 -12.31 0.34 -1.87
C ARG A 101 -12.83 -0.59 -0.77
N TRP A 102 -12.00 -1.52 -0.32
CA TRP A 102 -12.38 -2.40 0.77
C TRP A 102 -12.44 -1.67 2.12
N VAL A 103 -11.51 -0.75 2.38
CA VAL A 103 -11.57 0.14 3.56
C VAL A 103 -12.79 1.05 3.52
N GLU A 104 -13.20 1.53 2.35
CA GLU A 104 -14.45 2.29 2.17
C GLU A 104 -15.68 1.45 2.57
N ASN A 105 -15.73 0.17 2.20
CA ASN A 105 -16.81 -0.73 2.65
C ASN A 105 -16.79 -0.95 4.17
N ILE A 106 -15.60 -1.00 4.80
CA ILE A 106 -15.48 -1.09 6.26
C ILE A 106 -16.00 0.20 6.92
N LYS A 107 -15.73 1.35 6.32
CA LYS A 107 -16.23 2.65 6.80
C LYS A 107 -17.76 2.72 6.76
N GLU A 108 -18.40 2.10 5.76
CA GLU A 108 -19.87 2.00 5.74
C GLU A 108 -20.40 1.27 6.99
N VAL A 109 -19.67 0.27 7.53
CA VAL A 109 -20.04 -0.43 8.76
C VAL A 109 -19.93 0.47 9.99
N GLU A 110 -18.87 1.30 10.10
CA GLU A 110 -18.73 2.29 11.18
C GLU A 110 -19.93 3.26 11.20
N GLY A 111 -20.35 3.72 10.02
CA GLY A 111 -21.50 4.63 9.88
C GLY A 111 -22.82 4.07 10.43
N MET A 112 -22.98 2.74 10.45
CA MET A 112 -24.19 2.08 10.95
C MET A 112 -24.31 2.03 12.48
N TYR A 113 -23.22 2.24 13.23
CA TYR A 113 -23.23 2.24 14.70
C TYR A 113 -23.25 3.65 15.30
N ASN A 114 -23.19 4.69 14.45
CA ASN A 114 -23.20 6.10 14.85
C ASN A 114 -24.58 6.76 14.60
N GLU A 115 -25.62 5.97 14.32
CA GLU A 115 -27.04 6.32 14.30
C GLU A 115 -27.80 5.49 15.35
#